data_AF-A0A858SRQ0-F1
#
_entry.id   AF-A0A858SRQ0-F1
#
_cell.length_a   1.000
_cell.length_b   1.000
_cell.length_c   1.000
_cell.angle_alpha   90.00
_cell.angle_beta   90.00
_cell.angle_gamma   90.00
#
_symmetry.space_group_name_H-M   'P 1'
#
loop_
_entity.id
_entity.type
_entity.pdbx_description
1 polymer ?
#
loop_
_entity_poly.entity_id
_entity_poly.type
_entity_poly.pdbx_seq_one_letter_code
_entity_poly.pdbx_strand_id
1 'polypeptide(L)'
;MQKRKHNKGLSAVSGHFRRSEDGSFTLEAIIWMPIFAILLALIMNITMVFYVESQMLRVVQDANRMVSLGRIAGETDDEAETETETFVLAELAYIDAPTMAVTTEINNGFVTTVLTAQATDLMPFNFLRNSFSGIRVGVRAQHIIEY
;
A
#
# COMPACT_ATOMS: atom_id res chain seq x y z
N MET A 1 -88.11 -25.40 -22.82
CA MET A 1 -87.33 -24.15 -23.05
C MET A 1 -85.99 -24.33 -22.30
N GLN A 2 -84.87 -24.68 -22.95
CA GLN A 2 -83.94 -23.79 -23.69
C GLN A 2 -83.52 -22.57 -22.82
N LYS A 3 -82.25 -22.30 -22.49
CA LYS A 3 -80.98 -22.46 -23.21
C LYS A 3 -79.77 -22.61 -22.27
N ARG A 4 -78.80 -23.39 -22.76
CA ARG A 4 -77.36 -23.41 -22.41
C ARG A 4 -76.65 -22.06 -22.66
N LYS A 5 -75.44 -21.96 -22.10
CA LYS A 5 -74.27 -21.09 -22.39
C LYS A 5 -74.00 -20.08 -21.26
N HIS A 6 -72.79 -19.81 -20.79
CA HIS A 6 -71.46 -20.19 -21.28
C HIS A 6 -70.45 -20.02 -20.13
N ASN A 7 -69.53 -20.95 -20.04
CA ASN A 7 -68.26 -20.83 -19.32
C ASN A 7 -67.47 -19.64 -19.90
N LYS A 8 -66.98 -18.73 -19.06
CA LYS A 8 -65.87 -17.85 -19.39
C LYS A 8 -64.90 -17.86 -18.21
N GLY A 9 -64.01 -18.85 -18.22
CA GLY A 9 -62.68 -18.62 -17.69
C GLY A 9 -62.05 -17.50 -18.49
N LEU A 10 -61.61 -16.46 -17.78
CA LEU A 10 -60.57 -15.55 -18.27
C LEU A 10 -59.55 -15.47 -17.14
N SER A 11 -58.59 -16.39 -17.24
CA SER A 11 -57.29 -16.29 -16.63
C SER A 11 -56.61 -14.98 -17.01
N ALA A 12 -55.65 -14.59 -16.17
CA ALA A 12 -54.54 -13.71 -16.50
C ALA A 12 -54.87 -12.21 -16.59
N VAL A 13 -55.02 -11.58 -15.42
CA VAL A 13 -54.47 -10.22 -15.20
C VAL A 13 -53.70 -10.22 -13.87
N SER A 14 -52.69 -11.09 -13.78
CA SER A 14 -51.65 -11.03 -12.75
C SER A 14 -50.28 -11.27 -13.39
N GLY A 15 -50.10 -10.78 -14.62
CA GLY A 15 -48.98 -11.14 -15.50
C GLY A 15 -48.27 -9.95 -16.13
N HIS A 16 -48.36 -8.75 -15.54
CA HIS A 16 -47.65 -7.59 -16.09
C HIS A 16 -47.11 -6.57 -15.08
N PHE A 17 -46.89 -6.98 -13.82
CA PHE A 17 -46.14 -6.17 -12.86
C PHE A 17 -44.85 -6.85 -12.37
N ARG A 18 -44.29 -7.76 -13.18
CA ARG A 18 -43.01 -8.45 -12.93
C ARG A 18 -42.00 -8.21 -14.05
N ARG A 19 -42.07 -7.05 -14.71
CA ARG A 19 -41.10 -6.70 -15.75
C ARG A 19 -40.92 -5.19 -15.85
N SER A 20 -40.36 -4.63 -14.78
CA SER A 20 -39.67 -3.35 -14.84
C SER A 20 -38.20 -3.63 -14.56
N GLU A 21 -37.54 -4.30 -15.51
CA GLU A 21 -36.09 -4.55 -15.50
C GLU A 21 -35.30 -3.28 -15.88
N ASP A 22 -35.99 -2.24 -16.37
CA ASP A 22 -35.40 -0.97 -16.82
C ASP A 22 -34.70 -0.17 -15.71
N GLY A 23 -35.02 -0.42 -14.43
CA GLY A 23 -34.33 0.18 -13.27
C GLY A 23 -33.24 -0.70 -12.63
N SER A 24 -33.19 -1.99 -12.99
CA SER A 24 -32.23 -2.95 -12.42
C SER A 24 -30.81 -2.63 -12.84
N PHE A 25 -30.63 -2.21 -14.09
CA PHE A 25 -29.32 -1.84 -14.63
C PHE A 25 -28.69 -0.65 -13.90
N THR A 26 -29.49 0.36 -13.54
CA THR A 26 -28.99 1.52 -12.80
C THR A 26 -28.68 1.16 -11.35
N LEU A 27 -29.51 0.33 -10.70
CA LEU A 27 -29.26 -0.14 -9.34
C LEU A 27 -28.00 -1.00 -9.24
N GLU A 28 -27.81 -1.92 -10.18
CA GLU A 28 -26.62 -2.74 -10.25
C GLU A 28 -25.35 -1.90 -10.46
N ALA A 29 -25.39 -0.94 -11.39
CA ALA A 29 -24.27 -0.02 -11.61
C ALA A 29 -23.91 0.78 -10.34
N ILE A 30 -24.92 1.25 -9.59
CA ILE A 30 -24.70 1.97 -8.32
C ILE A 30 -24.04 1.08 -7.26
N ILE A 31 -24.33 -0.23 -7.25
CA ILE A 31 -23.69 -1.19 -6.33
C ILE A 31 -22.25 -1.52 -6.77
N TRP A 32 -21.98 -1.57 -8.07
CA TRP A 32 -20.64 -1.84 -8.60
C TRP A 32 -19.65 -0.69 -8.40
N MET A 33 -20.09 0.56 -8.49
CA MET A 33 -19.24 1.73 -8.31
C MET A 33 -18.45 1.76 -6.97
N PRO A 34 -19.06 1.55 -5.79
CA PRO A 34 -18.31 1.50 -4.53
C PRO A 34 -17.39 0.27 -4.44
N ILE A 35 -17.79 -0.88 -5.00
CA ILE A 35 -16.94 -2.07 -5.06
C ILE A 35 -15.68 -1.78 -5.89
N PHE A 36 -15.84 -1.13 -7.03
CA PHE A 36 -14.73 -0.73 -7.89
C PHE A 36 -13.82 0.29 -7.20
N ALA A 37 -14.39 1.29 -6.52
CA ALA A 37 -13.61 2.27 -5.74
C ALA A 37 -12.80 1.60 -4.62
N ILE A 38 -13.39 0.63 -3.92
CA ILE A 38 -12.71 -0.19 -2.90
C ILE A 38 -11.52 -0.95 -3.51
N LEU A 39 -11.72 -1.57 -4.67
CA LEU A 39 -10.68 -2.31 -5.37
C LEU A 39 -9.55 -1.39 -5.84
N LEU A 40 -9.87 -0.21 -6.36
CA LEU A 40 -8.87 0.81 -6.72
C LEU A 40 -8.09 1.29 -5.50
N ALA A 41 -8.77 1.59 -4.38
CA ALA A 41 -8.10 2.01 -3.15
C ALA A 41 -7.13 0.94 -2.63
N LEU A 42 -7.50 -0.34 -2.72
CA LEU A 42 -6.63 -1.46 -2.37
C LEU A 42 -5.39 -1.52 -3.28
N ILE A 43 -5.58 -1.43 -4.60
CA ILE A 43 -4.47 -1.42 -5.56
C ILE A 43 -3.54 -0.24 -5.31
N MET A 44 -4.10 0.94 -5.04
CA MET A 44 -3.34 2.15 -4.74
C MET A 44 -2.51 1.99 -3.46
N ASN A 45 -3.09 1.44 -2.40
CA ASN A 45 -2.38 1.18 -1.15
C ASN A 45 -1.16 0.28 -1.37
N ILE A 46 -1.34 -0.85 -2.07
CA ILE A 46 -0.26 -1.80 -2.35
C ILE A 46 0.80 -1.15 -3.24
N THR A 47 0.38 -0.45 -4.30
CA THR A 47 1.31 0.24 -5.22
C THR A 47 2.16 1.28 -4.49
N MET A 48 1.56 2.05 -3.57
CA MET A 48 2.29 3.05 -2.80
C MET A 48 3.32 2.44 -1.85
N VAL A 49 3.01 1.30 -1.22
CA VAL A 49 3.98 0.59 -0.38
C VAL A 49 5.25 0.24 -1.18
N PHE A 50 5.09 -0.35 -2.37
CA PHE A 50 6.23 -0.69 -3.23
C PHE A 50 6.96 0.54 -3.79
N TYR A 51 6.22 1.61 -4.08
CA TYR A 51 6.82 2.87 -4.50
C TYR A 51 7.74 3.43 -3.41
N VAL A 52 7.26 3.48 -2.16
CA VAL A 52 8.05 3.97 -1.03
C VAL A 52 9.23 3.05 -0.75
N GLU A 53 9.04 1.72 -0.79
CA GLU A 53 10.13 0.74 -0.67
C GLU A 53 11.26 1.02 -1.68
N SER A 54 10.92 1.36 -2.92
CA SER A 54 11.90 1.73 -3.94
C SER A 54 12.67 3.02 -3.60
N GLN A 55 12.00 4.01 -3.01
CA GLN A 55 12.66 5.24 -2.53
C GLN A 55 13.58 4.95 -1.34
N MET A 56 13.10 4.17 -0.38
CA MET A 56 13.87 3.71 0.78
C MET A 56 15.18 3.05 0.35
N LEU A 57 15.11 2.13 -0.63
CA LEU A 57 16.30 1.44 -1.13
C LEU A 57 17.31 2.41 -1.75
N ARG A 58 16.85 3.39 -2.54
CA ARG A 58 17.73 4.39 -3.16
C ARG A 58 18.45 5.24 -2.11
N VAL A 59 17.71 5.77 -1.13
CA VAL A 59 18.30 6.59 -0.06
C VAL A 59 19.33 5.79 0.74
N VAL A 60 19.02 4.54 1.08
CA VAL A 60 19.95 3.66 1.79
C VAL A 60 21.21 3.38 0.97
N GLN A 61 21.09 3.15 -0.34
CA GLN A 61 22.24 2.98 -1.23
C GLN A 61 23.10 4.25 -1.32
N ASP A 62 22.47 5.42 -1.39
CA ASP A 62 23.19 6.69 -1.42
C ASP A 62 23.90 6.98 -0.10
N ALA A 63 23.26 6.69 1.04
CA ALA A 63 23.87 6.81 2.36
C ALA A 63 25.10 5.91 2.50
N ASN A 64 24.98 4.62 2.15
CA ASN A 64 26.12 3.69 2.15
C ASN A 64 27.25 4.12 1.22
N ARG A 65 26.91 4.71 0.07
CA ARG A 65 27.92 5.26 -0.85
C ARG A 65 28.63 6.47 -0.25
N MET A 66 27.92 7.33 0.49
CA MET A 66 28.54 8.47 1.17
C MET A 66 29.49 8.02 2.28
N VAL A 67 29.12 6.98 3.04
CA VAL A 67 30.02 6.35 4.01
C VAL A 67 31.23 5.78 3.29
N SER A 68 31.04 4.94 2.27
CA SER A 68 32.14 4.32 1.50
C SER A 68 33.15 5.33 0.91
N LEU A 69 32.71 6.55 0.59
CA LEU A 69 33.55 7.65 0.10
C LEU A 69 34.19 8.51 1.22
N GLY A 70 33.98 8.18 2.48
CA GLY A 70 34.46 8.95 3.64
C GLY A 70 33.80 10.32 3.80
N ARG A 71 32.62 10.54 3.20
CA ARG A 71 31.85 11.79 3.37
C ARG A 71 31.07 11.83 4.67
N ILE A 72 30.64 10.66 5.13
CA ILE A 72 30.13 10.41 6.47
C ILE A 72 31.16 9.46 7.08
N ALA A 73 32.04 9.96 7.95
CA ALA A 73 33.17 9.19 8.44
C ALA A 73 33.33 9.19 9.97
N GLY A 74 32.65 10.09 10.70
CA GLY A 74 32.82 10.25 12.15
C GLY A 74 34.29 10.42 12.59
N GLU A 75 34.53 10.55 13.89
CA GLU A 75 35.85 10.24 14.46
C GLU A 75 35.97 8.74 14.79
N THR A 76 34.83 8.05 14.90
CA THR A 76 34.70 6.61 15.16
C THR A 76 33.62 5.98 14.28
N ASP A 77 33.67 4.65 14.11
CA ASP A 77 32.66 3.90 13.34
C ASP A 77 31.24 4.10 13.90
N ASP A 78 31.07 4.07 15.23
CA ASP A 78 29.78 4.29 15.91
C ASP A 78 29.17 5.67 15.60
N GLU A 79 30.01 6.70 15.47
CA GLU A 79 29.57 8.04 15.09
C GLU A 79 29.14 8.09 13.62
N ALA A 80 29.89 7.45 12.73
CA ALA A 80 29.55 7.34 11.32
C ALA A 80 28.24 6.57 11.10
N GLU A 81 28.00 5.51 11.87
CA GLU A 81 26.72 4.76 11.87
C GLU A 81 25.55 5.68 12.25
N THR A 82 25.68 6.40 13.38
CA THR A 82 24.63 7.30 13.89
C THR A 82 24.35 8.46 12.93
N GLU A 83 25.39 9.04 12.32
CA GLU A 83 25.24 10.09 11.33
C GLU A 83 24.55 9.57 10.06
N THR A 84 24.88 8.35 9.62
CA THR A 84 24.23 7.69 8.49
C THR A 84 22.75 7.45 8.75
N GLU A 85 22.38 6.96 9.93
CA GLU A 85 20.98 6.76 10.32
C GLU A 85 20.21 8.09 10.33
N THR A 86 20.82 9.14 10.89
CA THR A 86 20.22 10.48 10.95
C THR A 86 20.00 11.04 9.55
N PHE A 87 20.96 10.87 8.64
CA PHE A 87 20.86 11.27 7.24
C PHE A 87 19.70 10.56 6.53
N VAL A 88 19.60 9.24 6.67
CA VAL A 88 18.52 8.44 6.05
C VAL A 88 17.16 8.88 6.58
N LEU A 89 17.02 9.10 7.89
CA LEU A 89 15.77 9.58 8.49
C LEU A 89 15.38 10.98 8.01
N ALA A 90 16.36 11.88 7.86
CA ALA A 90 16.12 13.23 7.38
C ALA A 90 15.63 13.24 5.92
N GLU A 91 16.24 12.44 5.05
CA GLU A 91 15.87 12.34 3.64
C GLU A 91 14.48 11.73 3.47
N LEU A 92 14.09 10.80 4.35
CA LEU A 92 12.79 10.11 4.31
C LEU A 92 11.70 10.78 5.16
N ALA A 93 11.97 11.95 5.76
CA ALA A 93 11.03 12.64 6.65
C ALA A 93 9.68 12.98 6.00
N TYR A 94 9.65 13.11 4.66
CA TYR A 94 8.42 13.40 3.91
C TYR A 94 7.42 12.24 3.83
N ILE A 95 7.83 11.01 4.16
CA ILE A 95 6.98 9.81 4.07
C ILE A 95 6.02 9.70 5.26
N ASP A 96 6.25 10.44 6.35
CA ASP A 96 5.43 10.45 7.58
C ASP A 96 5.17 9.03 8.13
N ALA A 97 6.23 8.23 8.23
CA ALA A 97 6.18 6.87 8.76
C ALA A 97 6.73 6.80 10.20
N PRO A 98 5.88 6.91 11.25
CA PRO A 98 6.33 6.99 12.64
C PRO A 98 7.01 5.72 13.13
N THR A 99 6.77 4.56 12.48
CA THR A 99 7.37 3.28 12.88
C THR A 99 8.59 2.91 12.03
N MET A 100 9.10 3.86 11.25
CA MET A 100 10.33 3.71 10.50
C MET A 100 11.53 3.61 11.45
N ALA A 101 12.35 2.58 11.25
CA ALA A 101 13.58 2.35 12.01
C ALA A 101 14.71 2.06 11.03
N VAL A 102 15.83 2.74 11.23
CA VAL A 102 17.09 2.55 10.50
C VAL A 102 18.08 1.90 11.46
N THR A 103 18.91 1.02 10.94
CA THR A 103 20.05 0.45 11.66
C THR A 103 21.20 0.37 10.69
N THR A 104 22.30 1.04 11.01
CA THR A 104 23.55 1.00 10.25
C THR A 104 24.59 0.24 11.06
N GLU A 105 25.36 -0.63 10.41
CA GLU A 105 26.48 -1.35 11.01
C GLU A 105 27.69 -1.25 10.07
N ILE A 106 28.82 -0.79 10.61
CA ILE A 106 30.13 -0.77 9.96
C ILE A 106 30.96 -1.89 10.56
N ASN A 107 31.23 -2.91 9.75
CA ASN A 107 31.95 -4.09 10.22
C ASN A 107 32.80 -4.68 9.11
N ASN A 108 34.05 -5.04 9.44
CA ASN A 108 35.01 -5.67 8.53
C ASN A 108 35.21 -4.91 7.20
N GLY A 109 35.16 -3.58 7.23
CA GLY A 109 35.28 -2.75 6.02
C GLY A 109 34.06 -2.76 5.11
N PHE A 110 32.89 -3.15 5.64
CA PHE A 110 31.60 -3.02 4.96
C PHE A 110 30.66 -2.15 5.77
N VAL A 111 29.92 -1.28 5.11
CA VAL A 111 28.76 -0.59 5.68
C VAL A 111 27.51 -1.33 5.26
N THR A 112 26.70 -1.74 6.25
CA THR A 112 25.40 -2.39 6.04
C THR A 112 24.33 -1.53 6.68
N THR A 113 23.33 -1.13 5.90
CA THR A 113 22.21 -0.34 6.41
C THR A 113 20.92 -1.09 6.14
N VAL A 114 20.12 -1.23 7.20
CA VAL A 114 18.81 -1.88 7.19
C VAL A 114 17.78 -0.83 7.58
N LEU A 115 16.78 -0.66 6.73
CA LEU A 115 15.70 0.28 6.95
C LEU A 115 14.38 -0.49 6.94
N THR A 116 13.58 -0.34 7.98
CA THR A 116 12.30 -1.04 8.13
C THR A 116 11.17 -0.09 8.47
N ALA A 117 9.98 -0.33 7.94
CA ALA A 117 8.77 0.42 8.26
C ALA A 117 7.55 -0.53 8.25
N GLN A 118 6.49 -0.20 8.99
CA GLN A 118 5.24 -0.95 8.86
C GLN A 118 4.54 -0.60 7.55
N ALA A 119 4.03 -1.63 6.86
CA ALA A 119 3.31 -1.44 5.60
C ALA A 119 2.12 -0.47 5.75
N THR A 120 1.51 -0.46 6.94
CA THR A 120 0.39 0.42 7.27
C THR A 120 0.72 1.90 7.19
N ASP A 121 1.95 2.28 7.52
CA ASP A 121 2.38 3.68 7.54
C ASP A 121 2.68 4.20 6.14
N LEU A 122 2.94 3.29 5.20
CA LEU A 122 3.22 3.61 3.80
C LEU A 122 1.95 3.65 2.94
N MET A 123 0.80 3.31 3.50
CA MET A 123 -0.49 3.29 2.79
C MET A 123 -1.19 4.65 2.89
N PRO A 124 -1.55 5.29 1.77
CA PRO A 124 -2.25 6.57 1.77
C PRO A 124 -3.69 6.49 2.28
N PHE A 125 -4.39 5.36 2.06
CA PHE A 125 -5.78 5.20 2.46
C PHE A 125 -5.89 4.36 3.73
N ASN A 126 -6.69 4.83 4.71
CA ASN A 126 -7.00 4.09 5.94
C ASN A 126 -7.85 2.83 5.71
N PHE A 127 -8.33 2.61 4.49
CA PHE A 127 -9.11 1.45 4.12
C PHE A 127 -8.25 0.17 4.16
N LEU A 128 -8.72 -0.85 4.89
CA LEU A 128 -8.03 -2.14 5.12
C LEU A 128 -6.62 -2.06 5.74
N ARG A 129 -6.17 -0.89 6.23
CA ARG A 129 -4.85 -0.72 6.87
C ARG A 129 -4.62 -1.73 8.00
N ASN A 130 -5.63 -1.97 8.84
CA ASN A 130 -5.54 -2.89 9.97
C ASN A 130 -5.18 -4.33 9.55
N SER A 131 -5.59 -4.77 8.36
CA SER A 131 -5.26 -6.10 7.82
C SER A 131 -3.77 -6.27 7.55
N PHE A 132 -3.02 -5.18 7.41
CA PHE A 132 -1.58 -5.16 7.13
C PHE A 132 -0.73 -4.76 8.34
N SER A 133 -1.33 -4.59 9.53
CA SER A 133 -0.63 -4.18 10.76
C SER A 133 0.48 -5.14 11.21
N GLY A 134 0.42 -6.41 10.81
CA GLY A 134 1.47 -7.39 11.09
C GLY A 134 2.62 -7.41 10.09
N ILE A 135 2.58 -6.59 9.03
CA ILE A 135 3.52 -6.66 7.92
C ILE A 135 4.53 -5.51 8.02
N ARG A 136 5.81 -5.88 8.12
CA ARG A 136 6.94 -4.95 8.04
C ARG A 136 7.58 -5.08 6.66
N VAL A 137 7.82 -3.94 6.03
CA VAL A 137 8.59 -3.84 4.79
C VAL A 137 9.97 -3.34 5.17
N GLY A 138 11.01 -3.96 4.63
CA GLY A 138 12.38 -3.60 4.93
C GLY A 138 13.27 -3.72 3.73
N VAL A 139 14.18 -2.77 3.60
CA VAL A 139 15.23 -2.76 2.59
C VAL A 139 16.58 -2.87 3.28
N ARG A 140 17.53 -3.54 2.61
CA ARG A 140 18.89 -3.71 3.08
C ARG A 140 19.84 -3.43 1.93
N ALA A 141 20.86 -2.63 2.18
CA ALA A 141 21.99 -2.47 1.28
C ALA A 141 23.30 -2.64 2.03
N GLN A 142 24.33 -3.11 1.32
CA GLN A 142 25.67 -3.31 1.86
C GLN A 142 26.69 -2.87 0.82
N HIS A 143 27.63 -2.00 1.20
CA HIS A 143 28.73 -1.54 0.35
C HIS A 143 30.08 -1.75 1.04
N ILE A 144 31.15 -1.89 0.24
CA ILE A 144 32.54 -1.93 0.72
C ILE A 144 32.97 -0.50 1.06
N ILE A 145 33.74 -0.34 2.14
CA ILE A 145 34.39 0.91 2.53
C ILE A 145 35.77 0.96 1.88
N GLU A 146 36.06 2.03 1.14
CA GLU A 146 37.24 2.12 0.27
C GLU A 146 38.36 3.06 0.79
N TYR A 147 38.14 3.79 1.90
CA TYR A 147 39.07 4.79 2.44
C TYR A 147 39.94 4.27 3.60
#